data_AF-A0A645J910-F1
#
_entry.id   AF-A0A645J910-F1
#
_cell.length_a   1.000
_cell.length_b   1.000
_cell.length_c   1.000
_cell.angle_alpha   90.00
_cell.angle_beta   90.00
_cell.angle_gamma   90.00
#
_symmetry.space_group_name_H-M   'P 1'
#
loop_
_entity.id
_entity.type
_entity.pdbx_description
1 polymer ?
#
loop_
_entity_poly.entity_id
_entity_poly.type
_entity_poly.pdbx_seq_one_letter_code
_entity_poly.pdbx_strand_id
1 'polypeptide(L)'
;MPGASKKFTIRYDITSDRYYSLVNYVKEEFYSMQTDKVRNTVALIVSDDLKKWDIISIVLDHPDPKYHAFQYIDWLFEGNDIIFVSRTAFDDEEGGAKAAHDANYLTFHRVPDFRKK
;
A
#
# COMPACT_ATOMS: atom_id res chain seq x y z
N MET A 1 3.16 12.71 6.11
CA MET A 1 3.38 11.37 5.51
C MET A 1 2.15 10.98 4.70
N PRO A 2 2.32 10.58 3.43
CA PRO A 2 1.22 10.07 2.61
C PRO A 2 0.54 8.83 3.24
N GLY A 3 -0.79 8.74 3.18
CA GLY A 3 -1.52 7.53 3.57
C GLY A 3 -1.58 7.21 5.08
N ALA A 4 -1.10 8.10 5.95
CA ALA A 4 -1.03 7.89 7.40
C ALA A 4 -2.39 7.84 8.13
N SER A 5 -3.51 8.00 7.42
CA SER A 5 -4.86 7.77 7.96
C SER A 5 -5.24 6.29 8.08
N LYS A 6 -4.38 5.37 7.62
CA LYS A 6 -4.54 3.92 7.74
C LYS A 6 -3.29 3.29 8.37
N LYS A 7 -3.39 2.01 8.74
CA LYS A 7 -2.27 1.24 9.29
C LYS A 7 -1.14 1.10 8.26
N PHE A 8 0.09 1.26 8.70
CA PHE A 8 1.31 1.09 7.91
C PHE A 8 2.44 0.58 8.81
N THR A 9 3.48 0.03 8.18
CA THR A 9 4.70 -0.45 8.83
C THR A 9 5.91 0.17 8.13
N ILE A 10 6.80 0.79 8.91
CA ILE A 10 8.06 1.35 8.43
C ILE A 10 9.18 0.33 8.67
N ARG A 11 10.09 0.17 7.69
CA ARG A 11 11.34 -0.56 7.88
C ARG A 11 12.52 0.24 7.34
N TYR A 12 13.64 0.13 8.04
CA TYR A 12 14.90 0.73 7.63
C TYR A 12 15.66 -0.26 6.74
N ASP A 13 16.13 0.23 5.60
CA ASP A 13 17.02 -0.48 4.71
C ASP A 13 18.46 -0.02 4.93
N ILE A 14 19.30 -0.93 5.43
CA ILE A 14 20.72 -0.67 5.67
C ILE A 14 21.51 -0.42 4.38
N THR A 15 21.07 -0.97 3.25
CA THR A 15 21.80 -0.84 1.98
C THR A 15 21.69 0.56 1.39
N SER A 16 20.51 1.18 1.43
CA SER A 16 20.31 2.54 0.95
C SER A 16 20.46 3.60 2.03
N ASP A 17 20.56 3.21 3.31
CA ASP A 17 20.49 4.12 4.47
C ASP A 17 19.17 4.93 4.50
N ARG A 18 18.03 4.27 4.25
CA ARG A 18 16.71 4.93 4.17
C ARG A 18 15.61 4.14 4.83
N TYR A 19 14.53 4.81 5.18
CA TYR A 19 13.30 4.21 5.68
C TYR A 19 12.29 4.07 4.55
N TYR A 20 11.64 2.91 4.47
CA TYR A 20 10.60 2.61 3.49
C TYR A 20 9.29 2.24 4.19
N SER A 21 8.17 2.44 3.50
CA SER A 21 6.85 1.94 3.91
C SER A 21 5.98 1.68 2.69
N LEU A 22 5.08 0.71 2.80
CA LEU A 22 3.91 0.59 1.92
C LEU A 22 2.71 1.23 2.62
N VAL A 23 2.04 2.17 1.97
CA VAL A 23 0.93 2.93 2.57
C VAL A 23 -0.29 2.97 1.66
N ASN A 24 -1.48 3.05 2.25
CA ASN A 24 -2.69 3.33 1.49
C ASN A 24 -2.78 4.82 1.14
N TYR A 25 -2.22 5.19 -0.01
CA TYR A 25 -2.26 6.56 -0.53
C TYR A 25 -3.68 6.95 -0.95
N VAL A 26 -4.07 8.20 -0.69
CA VAL A 26 -5.34 8.76 -1.15
C VAL A 26 -5.01 9.65 -2.33
N LYS A 27 -5.41 9.23 -3.54
CA LYS A 27 -5.25 10.05 -4.75
C LYS A 27 -6.19 11.25 -4.70
N GLU A 28 -5.84 12.31 -5.44
CA GLU A 28 -6.56 13.59 -5.41
C GLU A 28 -8.04 13.44 -5.79
N GLU A 29 -8.37 12.54 -6.73
CA GLU A 29 -9.75 12.30 -7.13
C GLU A 29 -10.66 11.80 -5.98
N PHE A 30 -10.06 11.31 -4.89
CA PHE A 30 -10.77 10.79 -3.71
C PHE A 30 -10.72 11.70 -2.49
N TYR A 31 -10.24 12.95 -2.60
CA TYR A 31 -10.17 13.89 -1.47
C TYR A 31 -11.53 14.30 -0.88
N SER A 32 -12.61 14.15 -1.64
CA SER A 32 -13.97 14.35 -1.14
C SER A 32 -14.48 13.19 -0.26
N MET A 33 -13.77 12.06 -0.24
CA MET A 33 -14.12 10.89 0.55
C MET A 33 -13.45 10.91 1.92
N GLN A 34 -14.06 10.22 2.87
CA GLN A 34 -13.46 9.96 4.18
C GLN A 34 -12.16 9.16 4.01
N THR A 35 -11.03 9.76 4.39
CA THR A 35 -9.71 9.22 4.04
C THR A 35 -9.41 7.83 4.63
N ASP A 36 -10.07 7.46 5.73
CA ASP A 36 -9.99 6.15 6.39
C ASP A 36 -10.66 5.04 5.57
N LYS A 37 -11.55 5.40 4.63
CA LYS A 37 -12.25 4.48 3.73
C LYS A 37 -11.53 4.26 2.40
N VAL A 38 -10.63 5.16 2.00
CA VAL A 38 -9.90 5.06 0.73
C VAL A 38 -8.64 4.19 0.89
N ARG A 39 -8.68 2.98 0.33
CA ARG A 39 -7.70 1.89 0.53
C ARG A 39 -7.33 1.14 -0.76
N ASN A 40 -7.81 1.62 -1.90
CA ASN A 40 -7.66 1.05 -3.24
C ASN A 40 -6.30 1.34 -3.89
N THR A 41 -5.48 2.20 -3.31
CA THR A 41 -4.14 2.52 -3.82
C THR A 41 -3.09 2.22 -2.77
N VAL A 42 -2.00 1.55 -3.16
CA VAL A 42 -0.81 1.30 -2.33
C VAL A 42 0.37 2.02 -2.97
N ALA A 43 1.02 2.87 -2.18
CA ALA A 43 2.24 3.56 -2.58
C ALA A 43 3.44 3.02 -1.80
N LEU A 44 4.57 2.85 -2.48
CA LEU A 44 5.89 2.75 -1.87
C LEU A 44 6.39 4.17 -1.60
N ILE A 45 6.72 4.43 -0.34
CA ILE A 45 7.24 5.71 0.11
C ILE A 45 8.59 5.53 0.79
N VAL A 46 9.41 6.58 0.74
CA VAL A 46 10.76 6.60 1.29
C VAL A 46 11.00 7.85 2.12
N SER A 47 11.89 7.76 3.11
CA SER A 47 12.32 8.86 3.96
C SER A 47 13.77 8.69 4.40
N ASP A 48 14.53 9.77 4.43
CA ASP A 48 15.88 9.80 5.02
C ASP A 48 15.83 10.06 6.55
N ASP A 49 14.76 10.67 7.08
CA ASP A 49 14.73 11.25 8.44
C ASP A 49 13.48 10.92 9.28
N LEU A 50 12.61 10.04 8.77
CA LEU A 50 11.29 9.69 9.32
C LEU A 50 10.26 10.85 9.37
N LYS A 51 10.61 12.06 8.94
CA LYS A 51 9.76 13.25 8.99
C LYS A 51 9.24 13.62 7.60
N LYS A 52 10.13 13.70 6.63
CA LYS A 52 9.81 13.99 5.22
C LYS A 52 9.72 12.68 4.46
N TRP A 53 8.65 12.51 3.68
CA TRP A 53 8.34 11.27 2.99
C TRP A 53 7.98 11.57 1.55
N ASP A 54 8.65 10.89 0.62
CA ASP A 54 8.41 10.98 -0.81
C ASP A 54 7.69 9.72 -1.30
N ILE A 55 6.77 9.89 -2.25
CA ILE A 55 6.14 8.79 -2.98
C ILE A 55 7.03 8.45 -4.17
N ILE A 56 7.55 7.23 -4.22
CA ILE A 56 8.46 6.79 -5.29
C ILE A 56 7.80 5.80 -6.25
N SER A 57 6.72 5.13 -5.86
CA SER A 57 5.99 4.24 -6.76
C SER A 57 4.58 3.97 -6.30
N ILE A 58 3.64 3.81 -7.24
CA ILE A 58 2.34 3.17 -6.98
C ILE A 58 2.49 1.69 -7.30
N VAL A 59 2.29 0.83 -6.29
CA VAL A 59 2.54 -0.61 -6.40
C VAL A 59 1.27 -1.42 -6.69
N LEU A 60 0.12 -0.94 -6.20
CA LEU A 60 -1.20 -1.49 -6.46
C LEU A 60 -2.19 -0.33 -6.59
N ASP A 61 -3.14 -0.44 -7.52
CA ASP A 61 -4.20 0.55 -7.69
C ASP A 61 -5.47 -0.13 -8.19
N HIS A 62 -6.62 0.43 -7.81
CA HIS A 62 -7.91 0.08 -8.36
C HIS A 62 -8.76 1.35 -8.48
N PRO A 63 -9.55 1.55 -9.54
CA PRO A 63 -10.36 2.77 -9.71
C PRO A 63 -11.53 2.89 -8.72
N ASP A 64 -12.03 1.76 -8.20
CA ASP A 64 -13.15 1.74 -7.26
C ASP A 64 -12.68 1.66 -5.80
N PRO A 65 -12.83 2.72 -4.99
CA PRO A 65 -12.49 2.73 -3.56
C PRO A 65 -13.57 2.14 -2.65
N LYS A 66 -14.77 1.83 -3.16
CA LYS A 66 -15.91 1.38 -2.35
C LYS A 66 -15.90 -0.11 -2.09
N TYR A 67 -15.51 -0.90 -3.09
CA TYR A 67 -15.52 -2.37 -3.00
C TYR A 67 -14.12 -2.98 -3.03
N HIS A 68 -13.12 -2.28 -3.58
CA HIS A 68 -11.76 -2.81 -3.71
C HIS A 68 -10.78 -2.12 -2.79
N ALA A 69 -9.89 -2.91 -2.19
CA ALA A 69 -8.89 -2.41 -1.26
C ALA A 69 -7.71 -3.36 -1.10
N PHE A 70 -6.57 -2.78 -0.73
CA PHE A 70 -5.34 -3.49 -0.39
C PHE A 70 -4.86 -2.99 0.98
N GLN A 71 -5.28 -3.62 2.06
CA GLN A 71 -5.17 -3.03 3.40
C GLN A 71 -4.39 -3.90 4.37
N TYR A 72 -3.92 -3.26 5.45
CA TYR A 72 -3.22 -3.95 6.55
C TYR A 72 -1.99 -4.72 6.02
N ILE A 73 -1.24 -4.06 5.15
CA ILE A 73 -0.06 -4.65 4.52
C ILE A 73 1.01 -4.88 5.59
N ASP A 74 1.55 -6.10 5.60
CA ASP A 74 2.83 -6.40 6.24
C ASP A 74 3.79 -6.93 5.19
N TRP A 75 5.07 -6.57 5.33
CA TRP A 75 6.04 -6.67 4.26
C TRP A 75 7.46 -6.86 4.80
N LEU A 76 8.36 -7.39 3.97
CA LEU A 76 9.77 -7.62 4.27
C LEU A 76 10.64 -7.27 3.07
N PHE A 77 11.92 -6.99 3.32
CA PHE A 77 12.93 -7.00 2.27
C PHE A 77 13.35 -8.43 1.95
N GLU A 78 13.45 -8.75 0.66
CA GLU A 78 14.03 -10.01 0.17
C GLU A 78 15.09 -9.66 -0.89
N GLY A 79 16.34 -9.52 -0.43
CA GLY A 79 17.44 -9.08 -1.30
C GLY A 79 17.20 -7.69 -1.89
N ASN A 80 16.96 -7.62 -3.20
CA ASN A 80 16.66 -6.39 -3.94
C ASN A 80 15.17 -6.08 -4.07
N ASP A 81 14.31 -6.93 -3.52
CA ASP A 81 12.87 -6.84 -3.65
C ASP A 81 12.22 -6.51 -2.31
N ILE A 82 10.98 -6.02 -2.38
CA ILE A 82 10.05 -6.08 -1.26
C ILE A 82 9.04 -7.18 -1.55
N ILE A 83 8.77 -8.04 -0.57
CA ILE A 83 7.65 -8.99 -0.59
C ILE A 83 6.63 -8.58 0.44
N PHE A 84 5.34 -8.74 0.13
CA PHE A 84 4.29 -8.35 1.06
C PHE A 84 3.02 -9.18 0.92
N VAL A 85 2.27 -9.23 2.01
CA VAL A 85 0.90 -9.75 2.03
C VAL A 85 -0.09 -8.62 2.26
N SER A 86 -1.27 -8.74 1.68
CA SER A 86 -2.33 -7.75 1.77
C SER A 86 -3.65 -8.42 2.13
N ARG A 87 -4.38 -7.87 3.11
CA ARG A 87 -5.82 -8.16 3.22
C ARG A 87 -6.49 -7.46 2.06
N THR A 88 -7.05 -8.22 1.15
CA THR A 88 -7.51 -7.71 -0.14
C THR A 88 -9.01 -7.88 -0.26
N ALA A 89 -9.70 -6.80 -0.60
CA ALA A 89 -11.09 -6.80 -1.03
C ALA A 89 -11.07 -6.69 -2.55
N PHE A 90 -11.55 -7.71 -3.26
CA PHE A 90 -11.50 -7.77 -4.72
C PHE A 90 -12.57 -8.70 -5.29
N ASP A 91 -12.79 -8.62 -6.60
CA ASP A 91 -13.72 -9.49 -7.32
C ASP A 91 -13.04 -10.77 -7.83
N ASP A 92 -13.86 -11.80 -7.99
CA ASP A 92 -13.54 -13.07 -8.64
C ASP A 92 -14.70 -13.49 -9.57
N GLU A 93 -14.62 -14.72 -10.08
CA GLU A 93 -15.64 -15.26 -11.00
C GLU A 93 -17.02 -15.48 -10.35
N GLU A 94 -17.08 -15.57 -9.02
CA GLU A 94 -18.30 -15.82 -8.23
C GLU A 94 -18.87 -14.56 -7.58
N GLY A 95 -18.11 -13.47 -7.49
CA GLY A 95 -18.57 -12.17 -7.00
C GLY A 95 -17.47 -11.30 -6.40
N GLY A 96 -17.87 -10.34 -5.58
CA GLY A 96 -16.98 -9.32 -5.01
C GLY A 96 -17.01 -9.25 -3.49
N ALA A 97 -16.04 -8.53 -2.94
CA ALA A 97 -16.07 -8.15 -1.53
C ALA A 97 -17.31 -7.31 -1.22
N LYS A 98 -17.91 -7.50 -0.03
CA LYS A 98 -19.11 -6.76 0.40
C LYS A 98 -18.84 -5.25 0.53
N ALA A 99 -17.61 -4.88 0.86
CA ALA A 99 -17.10 -3.53 0.94
C ALA A 99 -15.57 -3.55 0.95
N ALA A 100 -14.94 -2.42 0.66
CA ALA A 100 -13.49 -2.24 0.72
C ALA A 100 -12.88 -2.60 2.09
N HIS A 101 -13.63 -2.51 3.19
CA HIS A 101 -13.12 -2.90 4.51
C HIS A 101 -13.27 -4.41 4.80
N ASP A 102 -14.12 -5.10 4.05
CA ASP A 102 -14.49 -6.50 4.23
C ASP A 102 -13.72 -7.39 3.26
N ALA A 103 -12.40 -7.45 3.45
CA ALA A 103 -11.49 -8.25 2.64
C ALA A 103 -11.90 -9.74 2.59
N ASN A 104 -12.05 -10.27 1.38
CA ASN A 104 -12.32 -11.67 1.05
C ASN A 104 -11.06 -12.47 0.68
N TYR A 105 -9.91 -11.79 0.52
CA TYR A 105 -8.64 -12.40 0.14
C TYR A 105 -7.48 -12.07 1.09
N LEU A 106 -6.50 -12.96 1.11
CA LEU A 106 -5.13 -12.66 1.52
C LEU A 106 -4.22 -12.91 0.32
N THR A 107 -3.66 -11.84 -0.24
CA THR A 107 -2.86 -11.90 -1.46
C THR A 107 -1.38 -11.68 -1.17
N PHE A 108 -0.50 -12.34 -1.93
CA PHE A 108 0.95 -12.17 -1.86
C PHE A 108 1.44 -11.39 -3.09
N HIS A 109 2.40 -10.51 -2.88
CA HIS A 109 2.93 -9.59 -3.89
C HIS A 109 4.43 -9.40 -3.75
N ARG A 110 5.05 -8.95 -4.84
CA ARG A 110 6.46 -8.58 -4.91
C ARG A 110 6.64 -7.25 -5.63
N VAL A 111 7.44 -6.36 -5.06
CA VAL A 111 7.95 -5.15 -5.70
C VAL A 111 9.41 -5.39 -6.06
N PRO A 112 9.71 -5.75 -7.32
CA PRO A 112 11.07 -6.06 -7.72
C PRO A 112 11.94 -4.80 -7.80
N ASP A 113 13.22 -4.94 -7.47
CA ASP A 113 14.22 -3.88 -7.58
C ASP A 113 13.77 -2.54 -6.94
N PHE A 114 13.17 -2.59 -5.74
CA PHE A 114 12.47 -1.45 -5.14
C PHE A 114 13.38 -0.20 -4.94
N ARG A 115 14.69 -0.40 -4.83
CA ARG A 115 15.69 0.66 -4.67
C ARG A 115 15.97 1.45 -5.96
N LYS A 116 15.55 0.93 -7.12
CA LYS A 116 15.70 1.59 -8.43
C LYS A 116 14.43 2.31 -8.88
N LYS A 117 13.38 2.30 -8.06
CA LYS A 117 12.11 2.98 -8.35
C LYS A 117 12.27 4.49 -8.21
#